data_AF-A0A3N5EKC2-F1
#
_entry.id   AF-A0A3N5EKC2-F1
#
_cell.length_a   1.000
_cell.length_b   1.000
_cell.length_c   1.000
_cell.angle_alpha   90.00
_cell.angle_beta   90.00
_cell.angle_gamma   90.00
#
_symmetry.space_group_name_H-M   'P 1'
#
loop_
_entity.id
_entity.type
_entity.pdbx_description
1 polymer ?
#
loop_
_entity_poly.entity_id
_entity_poly.type
_entity_poly.pdbx_seq_one_letter_code
_entity_poly.pdbx_strand_id
1 'polypeptide(L)'
;MMKHRVVATGILSVLLLSLQMSGCKDAVEEPGTRGEKWMVFTTLNSGLVSNSILSISFDASGRKWIGTPDGVSQFAKGVWTTFRTSNGLADNQVTSIAPGRDASLWFGTRGSGVSRYIEHDPRQVWRTYSISEGLTDGLVYSIAIDYYGDAWVGTNGGVYQFVETPGSATHAG
;
A
#
# COMPACT_ATOMS: atom_id res chain seq x y z
N MET A 1 15.28 -25.06 84.57
CA MET A 1 15.35 -25.39 83.13
C MET A 1 16.61 -24.74 82.57
N MET A 2 17.46 -25.56 81.96
CA MET A 2 18.89 -25.35 81.70
C MET A 2 19.20 -24.24 80.71
N LYS A 3 20.37 -23.60 80.87
CA LYS A 3 21.45 -23.63 79.85
C LYS A 3 22.79 -23.17 80.44
N HIS A 4 23.78 -24.05 80.33
CA HIS A 4 25.17 -23.85 80.71
C HIS A 4 26.00 -23.27 79.55
N ARG A 5 27.10 -22.63 79.96
CA ARG A 5 28.30 -22.15 79.24
C ARG A 5 28.71 -22.93 77.97
N VAL A 6 29.42 -22.25 77.06
CA VAL A 6 30.86 -22.48 76.72
C VAL A 6 31.33 -21.49 75.63
N VAL A 7 32.62 -21.18 75.70
CA VAL A 7 33.48 -20.28 74.92
C VAL A 7 33.91 -20.91 73.58
N ALA A 8 34.22 -20.11 72.55
CA ALA A 8 35.43 -20.20 71.70
C ALA A 8 35.22 -19.73 70.24
N THR A 9 36.03 -18.71 69.88
CA THR A 9 36.79 -18.51 68.63
C THR A 9 36.35 -19.17 67.32
N GLY A 10 36.26 -18.35 66.27
CA GLY A 10 36.90 -18.69 64.99
C GLY A 10 36.12 -18.37 63.71
N ILE A 11 36.81 -17.64 62.83
CA ILE A 11 36.98 -17.93 61.39
C ILE A 11 36.13 -17.14 60.38
N LEU A 12 36.90 -16.34 59.63
CA LEU A 12 36.86 -15.98 58.20
C LEU A 12 35.65 -15.28 57.56
N SER A 13 36.01 -14.10 57.05
CA SER A 13 35.96 -13.74 55.62
C SER A 13 34.81 -12.89 55.11
N VAL A 14 35.23 -11.67 54.73
CA VAL A 14 35.06 -11.07 53.40
C VAL A 14 33.62 -10.72 53.01
N LEU A 15 33.26 -9.44 53.10
CA LEU A 15 33.21 -8.57 51.92
C LEU A 15 32.96 -7.12 52.37
N LEU A 16 33.76 -6.21 51.82
CA LEU A 16 33.61 -4.78 51.97
C LEU A 16 32.24 -4.36 51.40
N LEU A 17 31.41 -3.73 52.23
CA LEU A 17 30.20 -3.05 51.81
C LEU A 17 30.62 -1.74 51.11
N SER A 18 30.89 -1.79 49.80
CA SER A 18 30.98 -0.55 49.01
C SER A 18 29.59 -0.18 48.51
N LEU A 19 29.07 0.86 49.13
CA LEU A 19 27.92 1.65 48.72
C LEU A 19 28.03 2.00 47.23
N GLN A 20 27.24 1.36 46.36
CA GLN A 20 27.11 1.85 44.98
C GLN A 20 26.24 3.11 45.02
N MET A 21 26.92 4.25 45.08
CA MET A 21 26.35 5.55 44.74
C MET A 21 25.96 5.52 43.26
N SER A 22 24.68 5.80 43.05
CA SER A 22 24.04 6.07 41.76
C SER A 22 24.92 6.95 40.87
N GLY A 23 25.20 6.45 39.67
CA GLY A 23 25.68 7.25 38.57
C GLY A 23 24.89 6.81 37.34
N CYS A 24 23.92 7.64 36.93
CA CYS A 24 23.26 7.53 35.64
C CYS A 24 24.28 7.14 34.57
N LYS A 25 24.19 5.91 34.09
CA LYS A 25 24.59 5.65 32.71
C LYS A 25 23.47 6.23 31.88
N ASP A 26 23.63 7.49 31.49
CA ASP A 26 23.03 7.95 30.25
C ASP A 26 23.62 7.04 29.17
N ALA A 27 22.91 5.93 28.92
CA ALA A 27 23.12 5.15 27.70
C ALA A 27 22.68 6.08 26.58
N VAL A 28 23.64 6.84 26.05
CA VAL A 28 23.47 7.50 24.78
C VAL A 28 23.25 6.37 23.79
N GLU A 29 21.98 6.16 23.40
CA GLU A 29 21.68 5.35 22.24
C GLU A 29 22.39 6.02 21.06
N GLU A 30 23.48 5.40 20.60
CA GLU A 30 24.08 5.70 19.31
C GLU A 30 22.95 5.75 18.28
N PRO A 31 22.85 6.79 17.43
CA PRO A 31 21.76 6.92 16.48
C PRO A 31 21.80 5.71 15.55
N GLY A 32 20.93 4.73 15.84
CA GLY A 32 20.88 3.47 15.14
C GLY A 32 20.77 3.75 13.65
N THR A 33 21.78 3.34 12.89
CA THR A 33 21.70 3.33 11.44
C THR A 33 20.45 2.55 11.09
N ARG A 34 19.48 3.21 10.48
CA ARG A 34 18.23 2.59 10.04
C ARG A 34 18.63 1.49 9.06
N GLY A 35 18.68 0.24 9.54
CA GLY A 35 19.10 -0.90 8.74
C GLY A 35 18.21 -0.99 7.50
N GLU A 36 18.81 -0.93 6.33
CA GLU A 36 18.10 -1.10 5.07
C GLU A 36 17.69 -2.57 4.94
N LYS A 37 16.39 -2.84 4.87
CA LYS A 37 15.85 -4.19 4.70
C LYS A 37 14.91 -4.24 3.51
N TRP A 38 15.24 -5.08 2.53
CA TRP A 38 14.37 -5.38 1.41
C TRP A 38 13.39 -6.50 1.77
N MET A 39 12.15 -6.37 1.30
CA MET A 39 11.15 -7.44 1.32
C MET A 39 10.86 -7.85 -0.12
N VAL A 40 10.77 -9.15 -0.38
CA VAL A 40 10.57 -9.70 -1.71
C VAL A 40 9.19 -10.34 -1.79
N PHE A 41 8.39 -9.90 -2.76
CA PHE A 41 7.09 -10.47 -3.08
C PHE A 41 7.11 -11.01 -4.51
N THR A 42 6.74 -12.27 -4.66
CA THR A 42 6.66 -12.99 -5.95
C THR A 42 5.37 -13.80 -5.99
N THR A 43 5.03 -14.32 -7.16
CA THR A 43 3.94 -15.28 -7.33
C THR A 43 4.11 -16.57 -6.51
N LEU A 44 5.33 -16.88 -6.03
CA LEU A 44 5.64 -18.10 -5.27
C LEU A 44 5.53 -17.91 -3.76
N ASN A 45 5.72 -16.69 -3.24
CA ASN A 45 5.81 -16.42 -1.80
C ASN A 45 4.74 -15.44 -1.29
N SER A 46 3.83 -15.00 -2.17
CA SER A 46 2.81 -14.01 -1.86
C SER A 46 1.57 -14.20 -2.75
N GLY A 47 0.55 -13.35 -2.57
CA GLY A 47 -0.62 -13.32 -3.46
C GLY A 47 -0.48 -12.40 -4.67
N LEU A 48 0.74 -11.96 -5.00
CA LEU A 48 1.03 -11.20 -6.21
C LEU A 48 0.66 -12.03 -7.45
N VAL A 49 -0.11 -11.44 -8.37
CA VAL A 49 -0.64 -12.17 -9.54
C VAL A 49 0.39 -12.43 -10.64
N SER A 50 1.41 -11.58 -10.76
CA SER A 50 2.45 -11.69 -11.78
C SER A 50 3.77 -11.11 -11.27
N ASN A 51 4.89 -11.73 -11.64
CA ASN A 51 6.22 -11.17 -11.33
C ASN A 51 6.61 -10.02 -12.27
N SER A 52 5.87 -9.84 -13.37
CA SER A 52 6.06 -8.70 -14.28
C SER A 52 5.20 -7.53 -13.79
N ILE A 53 5.85 -6.46 -13.33
CA ILE A 53 5.17 -5.29 -12.79
C ILE A 53 5.23 -4.15 -13.80
N LEU A 54 4.07 -3.64 -14.19
CA LEU A 54 3.96 -2.54 -15.15
C LEU A 54 3.72 -1.21 -14.45
N SER A 55 3.04 -1.21 -13.31
CA SER A 55 2.76 0.00 -12.54
C SER A 55 2.56 -0.29 -11.05
N ILE A 56 2.87 0.68 -10.21
CA ILE A 56 2.63 0.65 -8.77
C ILE A 56 2.04 1.99 -8.36
N SER A 57 1.00 1.95 -7.53
CA SER A 57 0.36 3.15 -6.97
C SER A 57 -0.11 2.92 -5.54
N PHE A 58 -0.41 4.02 -4.85
CA PHE A 58 -0.88 4.04 -3.47
C PHE A 58 -2.15 4.86 -3.41
N ASP A 59 -3.17 4.36 -2.71
CA ASP A 59 -4.36 5.15 -2.43
C ASP A 59 -4.25 5.89 -1.09
N ALA A 60 -5.20 6.80 -0.84
CA ALA A 60 -5.27 7.58 0.40
C ALA A 60 -5.46 6.72 1.67
N SER A 61 -5.92 5.47 1.54
CA SER A 61 -6.03 4.51 2.64
C SER A 61 -4.73 3.73 2.89
N GLY A 62 -3.67 4.03 2.14
CA GLY A 62 -2.38 3.38 2.24
C GLY A 62 -2.34 1.97 1.64
N ARG A 63 -3.32 1.56 0.85
CA ARG A 63 -3.27 0.30 0.10
C ARG A 63 -2.33 0.45 -1.09
N LYS A 64 -1.64 -0.63 -1.43
CA LYS A 64 -0.74 -0.69 -2.58
C LYS A 64 -1.47 -1.36 -3.71
N TRP A 65 -1.39 -0.78 -4.89
CA TRP A 65 -2.01 -1.28 -6.11
C TRP A 65 -0.93 -1.54 -7.14
N ILE A 66 -0.84 -2.77 -7.61
CA ILE A 66 0.22 -3.26 -8.48
C ILE A 66 -0.42 -3.71 -9.79
N GLY A 67 -0.19 -2.96 -10.86
CA GLY A 67 -0.66 -3.29 -12.21
C GLY A 67 0.30 -4.25 -12.89
N THR A 68 -0.27 -5.30 -13.49
CA THR A 68 0.48 -6.39 -14.12
C THR A 68 -0.16 -6.78 -15.45
N PRO A 69 0.47 -7.66 -16.25
CA PRO A 69 -0.18 -8.26 -17.42
C PRO A 69 -1.42 -9.12 -17.12
N ASP A 70 -1.54 -9.63 -15.88
CA ASP A 70 -2.52 -10.69 -15.51
C ASP A 70 -3.61 -10.19 -14.53
N GLY A 71 -3.72 -8.87 -14.37
CA GLY A 71 -4.66 -8.18 -13.48
C GLY A 71 -3.97 -7.17 -12.57
N VAL A 72 -4.71 -6.73 -11.55
CA VAL A 72 -4.22 -5.86 -10.48
C VAL A 72 -4.08 -6.64 -9.20
N SER A 73 -2.94 -6.54 -8.54
CA SER A 73 -2.77 -7.01 -7.16
C SER A 73 -2.88 -5.84 -6.20
N GLN A 74 -3.83 -5.90 -5.27
CA GLN A 74 -3.92 -5.00 -4.13
C GLN A 74 -3.26 -5.64 -2.92
N PHE A 75 -2.44 -4.88 -2.20
CA PHE A 75 -1.92 -5.26 -0.89
C PHE A 75 -2.38 -4.29 0.18
N ALA A 76 -3.16 -4.81 1.13
CA ALA A 76 -3.76 -4.05 2.21
C ALA A 76 -3.66 -4.84 3.52
N LYS A 77 -3.08 -4.23 4.57
CA LYS A 77 -3.00 -4.81 5.92
C LYS A 77 -2.46 -6.26 5.95
N GLY A 78 -1.45 -6.57 5.12
CA GLY A 78 -0.85 -7.91 5.06
C GLY A 78 -1.56 -8.88 4.12
N VAL A 79 -2.69 -8.50 3.53
CA VAL A 79 -3.51 -9.35 2.66
C VAL A 79 -3.37 -8.92 1.21
N TRP A 80 -3.24 -9.91 0.33
CA TRP A 80 -3.25 -9.73 -1.12
C TRP A 80 -4.64 -10.01 -1.69
N THR A 81 -5.10 -9.20 -2.63
CA THR A 81 -6.36 -9.39 -3.36
C THR A 81 -6.13 -9.14 -4.84
N THR A 82 -6.66 -10.00 -5.72
CA THR A 82 -6.49 -9.86 -7.17
C THR A 82 -7.78 -9.37 -7.82
N PHE A 83 -7.66 -8.39 -8.70
CA PHE A 83 -8.73 -7.89 -9.55
C PHE A 83 -8.42 -8.18 -11.01
N ARG A 84 -9.41 -8.74 -11.72
CA ARG A 84 -9.37 -9.08 -13.14
C ARG A 84 -10.63 -8.58 -13.84
N THR A 85 -10.74 -8.85 -15.14
CA THR A 85 -11.95 -8.61 -15.92
C THR A 85 -13.20 -9.24 -15.30
N SER A 86 -13.07 -10.41 -14.67
CA SER A 86 -14.14 -11.06 -13.90
C SER A 86 -14.66 -10.24 -12.72
N ASN A 87 -13.90 -9.23 -12.25
CA ASN A 87 -14.28 -8.32 -11.19
C ASN A 87 -14.81 -6.97 -11.71
N GLY A 88 -14.77 -6.73 -13.02
CA GLY A 88 -15.21 -5.47 -13.66
C GLY A 88 -14.09 -4.61 -14.24
N LEU A 89 -12.82 -5.02 -14.11
CA LEU A 89 -11.70 -4.35 -14.79
C LEU A 89 -11.88 -4.44 -16.32
N ALA A 90 -11.52 -3.41 -17.07
CA ALA A 90 -11.72 -3.39 -18.52
C ALA A 90 -10.86 -4.45 -19.24
N ASP A 91 -9.62 -4.64 -18.80
CA ASP A 91 -8.66 -5.61 -19.34
C ASP A 91 -7.63 -5.97 -18.26
N ASN A 92 -7.17 -7.22 -18.25
CA ASN A 92 -6.22 -7.72 -17.26
C ASN A 92 -4.83 -7.08 -17.40
N GLN A 93 -4.44 -6.63 -18.60
CA GLN A 93 -3.14 -6.01 -18.80
C GLN A 93 -3.17 -4.53 -18.40
N VAL A 94 -2.81 -4.24 -17.14
CA VAL A 94 -2.84 -2.90 -16.56
C VAL A 94 -1.49 -2.22 -16.66
N THR A 95 -1.44 -1.14 -17.44
CA THR A 95 -0.22 -0.41 -17.81
C THR A 95 0.06 0.77 -16.89
N SER A 96 -0.98 1.36 -16.28
CA SER A 96 -0.84 2.53 -15.41
C SER A 96 -1.92 2.58 -14.34
N ILE A 97 -1.60 3.14 -13.19
CA ILE A 97 -2.53 3.33 -12.06
C ILE A 97 -2.33 4.72 -11.48
N ALA A 98 -3.40 5.51 -11.39
CA ALA A 98 -3.36 6.87 -10.83
C ALA A 98 -4.47 7.07 -9.77
N PRO A 99 -4.14 7.57 -8.58
CA PRO A 99 -5.13 7.86 -7.54
C PRO A 99 -5.81 9.21 -7.81
N GLY A 100 -7.14 9.17 -7.90
CA GLY A 100 -8.01 10.34 -8.00
C GLY A 100 -8.17 11.07 -6.66
N ARG A 101 -8.71 12.30 -6.72
CA ARG A 101 -8.93 13.14 -5.53
C ARG A 101 -10.18 12.77 -4.73
N ASP A 102 -11.11 12.09 -5.38
CA ASP A 102 -12.41 11.64 -4.87
C ASP A 102 -12.35 10.21 -4.29
N ALA A 103 -11.16 9.76 -3.90
CA ALA A 103 -10.86 8.38 -3.54
C ALA A 103 -11.02 7.36 -4.70
N SER A 104 -11.18 7.82 -5.95
CA SER A 104 -11.14 6.91 -7.09
C SER A 104 -9.73 6.42 -7.37
N LEU A 105 -9.64 5.31 -8.08
CA LEU A 105 -8.43 4.83 -8.72
C LEU A 105 -8.69 4.67 -10.22
N TRP A 106 -7.76 5.18 -11.02
CA TRP A 106 -7.81 5.08 -12.47
C TRP A 106 -6.79 4.05 -12.93
N PHE A 107 -7.23 3.11 -13.78
CA PHE A 107 -6.43 2.01 -14.31
C PHE A 107 -6.40 2.11 -15.82
N GLY A 108 -5.23 2.42 -16.37
CA GLY A 108 -4.99 2.35 -17.80
C GLY A 108 -4.75 0.91 -18.19
N THR A 109 -5.41 0.46 -19.26
CA THR A 109 -5.27 -0.89 -19.77
C THR A 109 -4.72 -0.91 -21.18
N ARG A 110 -4.17 -2.05 -21.60
CA ARG A 110 -3.57 -2.16 -22.93
C ARG A 110 -4.60 -2.34 -24.05
N GLY A 111 -5.77 -2.93 -23.82
CA GLY A 111 -6.71 -3.22 -24.91
C GLY A 111 -8.04 -2.49 -24.85
N SER A 112 -8.48 -2.10 -23.65
CA SER A 112 -9.91 -1.80 -23.40
C SER A 112 -10.15 -0.43 -22.78
N GLY A 113 -9.18 0.48 -22.88
CA GLY A 113 -9.29 1.84 -22.37
C GLY A 113 -8.98 1.93 -20.88
N VAL A 114 -9.81 2.67 -20.16
CA VAL A 114 -9.58 3.02 -18.75
C VAL A 114 -10.65 2.40 -17.86
N SER A 115 -10.27 1.88 -16.69
CA SER A 115 -11.22 1.58 -15.61
C SER A 115 -11.07 2.57 -14.47
N ARG A 116 -12.19 3.06 -13.95
CA ARG A 116 -12.26 3.83 -12.70
C ARG A 116 -12.87 2.94 -11.63
N TYR A 117 -12.21 2.87 -10.48
CA TYR A 117 -12.67 2.16 -9.30
C TYR A 117 -12.99 3.15 -8.21
N ILE A 118 -14.17 3.06 -7.61
CA ILE A 118 -14.52 3.78 -6.39
C ILE A 118 -15.06 2.75 -5.41
N GLU A 119 -14.36 2.59 -4.29
CA GLU A 119 -14.79 1.67 -3.26
C GLU A 119 -16.14 2.14 -2.67
N HIS A 120 -17.10 1.22 -2.57
CA HIS A 120 -18.45 1.48 -2.08
C HIS A 120 -19.27 2.49 -2.91
N ASP A 121 -18.95 2.71 -4.19
CA ASP A 121 -19.86 3.46 -5.08
C ASP A 121 -21.22 2.73 -5.15
N PRO A 122 -22.33 3.39 -4.75
CA PRO A 122 -23.65 2.77 -4.73
C PRO A 122 -24.20 2.46 -6.13
N ARG A 123 -23.63 3.07 -7.17
CA ARG A 123 -24.03 2.87 -8.58
C ARG A 123 -23.24 1.73 -9.18
N GLN A 124 -21.91 1.83 -9.11
CA GLN A 124 -21.02 0.90 -9.77
C GLN A 124 -19.58 1.03 -9.25
N VAL A 125 -19.05 -0.03 -8.64
CA VAL A 125 -17.69 -0.04 -8.09
C VAL A 125 -16.62 0.08 -9.19
N TRP A 126 -16.84 -0.57 -10.35
CA TRP A 126 -15.94 -0.51 -11.51
C TRP A 126 -16.68 0.11 -12.69
N ARG A 127 -16.20 1.25 -13.17
CA ARG A 127 -16.68 1.89 -14.40
C ARG A 127 -15.61 1.84 -15.47
N THR A 128 -15.97 1.42 -16.67
CA THR A 128 -15.07 1.43 -17.82
C THR A 128 -15.34 2.67 -18.67
N TYR A 129 -14.28 3.17 -19.30
CA TYR A 129 -14.31 4.16 -20.36
C TYR A 129 -13.54 3.56 -21.54
N SER A 130 -14.29 3.12 -22.54
CA SER A 130 -13.81 2.38 -23.71
C SER A 130 -13.92 3.21 -25.00
N ILE A 131 -13.57 2.61 -26.14
CA ILE A 131 -13.75 3.27 -27.44
C ILE A 131 -15.21 3.65 -27.69
N SER A 132 -16.15 2.77 -27.31
CA SER A 132 -17.59 3.04 -27.43
C SER A 132 -18.09 4.18 -26.54
N GLU A 133 -17.27 4.63 -25.58
CA GLU A 133 -17.61 5.67 -24.62
C GLU A 133 -16.82 6.97 -24.85
N GLY A 134 -16.16 7.08 -26.00
CA GLY A 134 -15.53 8.33 -26.47
C GLY A 134 -14.01 8.32 -26.48
N LEU A 135 -13.34 7.25 -26.03
CA LEU A 135 -11.93 7.06 -26.38
C LEU A 135 -11.82 6.73 -27.88
N THR A 136 -10.80 7.22 -28.57
CA THR A 136 -10.52 6.81 -29.96
C THR A 136 -9.48 5.71 -30.04
N ASP A 137 -8.86 5.33 -28.91
CA ASP A 137 -7.92 4.22 -28.79
C ASP A 137 -8.04 3.56 -27.40
N GLY A 138 -8.03 2.22 -27.36
CA GLY A 138 -8.09 1.42 -26.14
C GLY A 138 -6.72 1.18 -25.48
N LEU A 139 -5.62 1.50 -26.18
CA LEU A 139 -4.25 1.39 -25.69
C LEU A 139 -3.90 2.59 -24.81
N VAL A 140 -4.02 2.42 -23.49
CA VAL A 140 -3.60 3.43 -22.51
C VAL A 140 -2.18 3.15 -22.06
N TYR A 141 -1.32 4.16 -22.10
CA TYR A 141 0.07 4.09 -21.64
C TYR A 141 0.28 4.76 -20.29
N SER A 142 -0.44 5.86 -20.03
CA SER A 142 -0.26 6.64 -18.82
C SER A 142 -1.55 7.32 -18.40
N ILE A 143 -1.67 7.55 -17.09
CA ILE A 143 -2.72 8.38 -16.52
C ILE A 143 -2.06 9.30 -15.50
N ALA A 144 -2.40 10.59 -15.55
CA ALA A 144 -2.02 11.58 -14.56
C ALA A 144 -3.27 12.30 -14.05
N ILE A 145 -3.31 12.60 -12.76
CA ILE A 145 -4.38 13.40 -12.15
C ILE A 145 -3.85 14.80 -11.89
N ASP A 146 -4.55 15.82 -12.35
CA ASP A 146 -4.11 17.20 -12.20
C ASP A 146 -4.53 17.84 -10.85
N TYR A 147 -4.28 19.15 -10.75
CA TYR A 147 -4.63 19.91 -9.54
C TYR A 147 -6.15 19.98 -9.31
N TYR A 148 -6.96 20.03 -10.37
CA TYR A 148 -8.41 20.12 -10.30
C TYR A 148 -9.07 18.75 -10.08
N GLY A 149 -8.32 17.67 -10.28
CA GLY A 149 -8.80 16.30 -10.14
C GLY A 149 -9.21 15.66 -11.46
N ASP A 150 -8.96 16.33 -12.58
CA ASP A 150 -9.21 15.77 -13.90
C ASP A 150 -8.18 14.69 -14.21
N ALA A 151 -8.63 13.63 -14.88
CA ALA A 151 -7.75 12.56 -15.34
C ALA A 151 -7.26 12.82 -16.77
N TRP A 152 -5.95 12.88 -16.94
CA TRP A 152 -5.28 13.02 -18.21
C TRP A 152 -4.75 11.65 -18.65
N VAL A 153 -5.27 11.14 -19.76
CA VAL A 153 -5.04 9.77 -20.24
C VAL A 153 -4.21 9.82 -21.52
N GLY A 154 -2.97 9.34 -21.45
CA GLY A 154 -2.10 9.17 -22.61
C GLY A 154 -2.37 7.86 -23.31
N THR A 155 -2.69 7.92 -24.60
CA THR A 155 -2.96 6.74 -25.45
C THR A 155 -2.10 6.76 -26.71
N ASN A 156 -2.19 5.70 -27.50
CA ASN A 156 -1.60 5.66 -28.83
C ASN A 156 -2.25 6.66 -29.82
N GLY A 157 -3.53 7.01 -29.63
CA GLY A 157 -4.26 7.97 -30.45
C GLY A 157 -4.16 9.44 -30.00
N GLY A 158 -3.42 9.74 -28.93
CA GLY A 158 -3.29 11.08 -28.36
C GLY A 158 -3.62 11.14 -26.86
N VAL A 159 -3.90 12.35 -26.37
CA VAL A 159 -4.18 12.62 -24.94
C VAL A 159 -5.65 12.97 -24.76
N TYR A 160 -6.31 12.33 -23.78
CA TYR A 160 -7.68 12.63 -23.37
C TYR A 160 -7.69 13.29 -22.01
N GLN A 161 -8.66 14.16 -21.79
CA GLN A 161 -8.99 14.70 -20.48
C GLN A 161 -10.38 14.20 -20.10
N PHE A 162 -10.48 13.55 -18.94
CA PHE A 162 -11.75 13.26 -18.30
C PHE A 162 -12.04 14.36 -17.27
N VAL A 163 -13.15 15.07 -17.48
CA VAL A 163 -13.64 16.10 -16.57
C VAL A 163 -14.94 15.60 -15.96
N GLU A 164 -14.99 15.50 -14.64
CA GLU A 164 -16.23 15.14 -13.96
C GLU A 164 -17.17 16.35 -13.94
N THR A 165 -18.30 16.27 -14.64
CA THR A 165 -19.25 17.40 -14.68
C THR A 165 -20.16 17.36 -13.46
N PRO A 166 -20.27 18.44 -12.66
CA PRO A 166 -21.21 18.51 -11.56
C PRO A 166 -22.65 18.42 -12.11
N GLY A 167 -23.29 17.26 -11.93
CA GLY A 167 -24.66 17.03 -12.39
C GLY A 167 -25.05 15.58 -12.70
N SER A 168 -24.09 14.66 -12.83
CA SER A 168 -24.39 13.24 -13.05
C SER A 168 -24.83 12.51 -11.77
N ALA A 169 -24.69 13.14 -10.60
CA ALA A 169 -25.25 12.67 -9.34
C ALA A 169 -26.78 12.91 -9.32
N THR A 170 -27.55 12.19 -10.15
CA THR A 170 -28.99 12.04 -9.93
C THR A 170 -29.25 11.66 -8.47
N HIS A 171 -29.90 12.59 -7.76
CA HIS A 171 -30.54 12.34 -6.48
C HIS A 171 -31.51 11.18 -6.65
N ALA A 172 -31.30 10.09 -5.90
CA ALA A 172 -32.38 9.20 -5.52
C ALA A 172 -32.68 9.52 -4.05
N GLY A 173 -33.83 10.16 -3.84
CA GLY A 173 -34.43 10.31 -2.51
C GLY A 173 -35.14 9.03 -2.06
#